data_AF-A0A7J3QDD7-F1
#
_entry.id   AF-A0A7J3QDD7-F1
#
_cell.length_a   1.000
_cell.length_b   1.000
_cell.length_c   1.000
_cell.angle_alpha   90.00
_cell.angle_beta   90.00
_cell.angle_gamma   90.00
#
_symmetry.space_group_name_H-M   'P 1'
#
loop_
_entity.id
_entity.type
_entity.pdbx_description
1 polymer ?
#
loop_
_entity_poly.entity_id
_entity_poly.type
_entity_poly.pdbx_seq_one_letter_code
_entity_poly.pdbx_strand_id
1 'polypeptide(L)' 'MKLSNIGIAMLGDERIPVMMRLENECIKRMKRLAEIIKDKVKYYNGESPNVVVAPKVISSIKDSK' A
#
# COMPACT_ATOMS: atom_id res chain seq x y z
N MET A 1 -14.80 -12.94 16.30
CA MET A 1 -14.03 -11.68 16.14
C MET A 1 -13.83 -11.44 14.66
N LYS A 2 -14.06 -10.22 14.17
CA LYS A 2 -13.71 -9.84 12.80
C LYS A 2 -12.20 -9.61 12.73
N LEU A 3 -11.50 -10.31 11.84
CA LEU A 3 -10.07 -10.09 11.64
C LEU A 3 -9.85 -8.76 10.92
N SER A 4 -8.89 -7.95 11.41
CA SER A 4 -8.67 -6.58 10.94
C SER A 4 -7.82 -6.53 9.68
N ASN A 5 -8.33 -5.96 8.60
CA ASN A 5 -7.56 -5.77 7.36
C ASN A 5 -6.33 -4.87 7.56
N ILE A 6 -5.35 -5.01 6.66
CA ILE A 6 -4.21 -4.10 6.58
C ILE A 6 -4.33 -3.26 5.31
N GLY A 7 -4.39 -1.94 5.46
CA GLY A 7 -4.36 -0.99 4.36
C GLY A 7 -2.94 -0.52 4.08
N ILE A 8 -2.54 -0.46 2.80
CA ILE A 8 -1.26 0.10 2.35
C ILE A 8 -1.56 1.30 1.46
N ALA A 9 -1.02 2.46 1.86
CA ALA A 9 -1.00 3.66 1.06
C ALA A 9 0.43 4.20 1.03
N MET A 10 0.83 4.78 -0.10
CA MET A 10 2.13 5.43 -0.24
C MET A 10 1.93 6.91 -0.46
N LEU A 11 2.70 7.71 0.28
CA LEU A 11 2.79 9.14 0.09
C LEU A 11 3.85 9.43 -0.97
N GLY A 12 3.50 10.31 -1.91
CA GLY A 12 4.34 10.71 -3.02
C GLY A 12 4.82 12.15 -2.90
N ASP A 13 5.64 12.56 -3.87
CA ASP A 13 6.05 13.96 -4.03
C ASP A 13 4.92 14.73 -4.73
N GLU A 14 4.57 15.93 -4.24
CA GLU A 14 3.54 16.80 -4.85
C GLU A 14 3.96 17.33 -6.23
N ARG A 15 5.27 17.35 -6.52
CA ARG A 15 5.79 17.85 -7.80
C ARG A 15 5.58 16.81 -8.89
N ILE A 16 4.59 17.06 -9.75
CA ILE A 16 4.20 16.18 -10.86
C ILE A 16 5.40 15.63 -11.66
N PRO A 17 6.39 16.44 -12.11
CA PRO A 17 7.49 15.90 -12.91
C PRO A 17 8.37 14.89 -12.16
N VAL A 18 8.45 15.01 -10.83
CA VAL A 18 9.16 14.08 -9.96
C VAL A 18 8.32 12.81 -9.78
N MET A 19 7.04 12.98 -9.46
CA MET A 19 6.13 11.86 -9.21
C MET A 19 5.95 10.97 -10.44
N MET A 20 5.85 11.54 -11.65
CA MET A 20 5.78 10.78 -12.91
C MET A 20 6.97 9.83 -13.11
N ARG A 21 8.15 10.18 -12.61
CA ARG A 21 9.36 9.33 -12.71
C ARG A 21 9.39 8.23 -11.64
N LEU A 22 8.72 8.45 -10.51
CA LEU A 22 8.77 7.58 -9.34
C LEU A 22 7.57 6.64 -9.24
N GLU A 23 6.43 6.97 -9.87
CA GLU A 23 5.14 6.30 -9.69
C GLU A 23 5.20 4.79 -9.87
N ASN A 24 5.85 4.31 -10.93
CA ASN A 24 5.97 2.88 -11.20
C ASN A 24 6.73 2.13 -10.10
N GLU A 25 7.84 2.70 -9.61
CA GLU A 25 8.62 2.10 -8.53
C GLU A 25 7.90 2.20 -7.18
N CYS A 26 7.16 3.28 -6.95
CA CYS A 26 6.29 3.44 -5.79
C CYS A 26 5.21 2.34 -5.74
N ILE A 27 4.48 2.13 -6.84
CA ILE A 27 3.45 1.08 -6.95
C ILE A 27 4.07 -0.30 -6.75
N LYS A 28 5.22 -0.56 -7.37
CA LYS A 28 5.96 -1.82 -7.21
C LYS A 28 6.34 -2.09 -5.77
N ARG A 29 6.79 -1.07 -5.03
CA ARG A 29 7.11 -1.19 -3.60
C ARG A 29 5.87 -1.47 -2.75
N MET A 30 4.74 -0.80 -3.02
CA MET A 30 3.48 -1.09 -2.34
C MET A 30 3.04 -2.54 -2.53
N LYS A 31 3.07 -3.04 -3.78
CA LYS A 31 2.73 -4.44 -4.08
C LYS A 31 3.67 -5.42 -3.40
N ARG A 32 4.99 -5.15 -3.43
CA ARG A 32 5.98 -5.99 -2.73
C ARG A 32 5.75 -6.03 -1.23
N LEU A 33 5.39 -4.91 -0.61
CA LEU A 33 5.05 -4.86 0.81
C LEU A 33 3.80 -5.70 1.10
N ALA A 34 2.79 -5.65 0.23
CA ALA A 34 1.58 -6.47 0.39
C ALA A 34 1.90 -7.97 0.38
N GLU A 35 2.77 -8.41 -0.53
CA GLU A 35 3.21 -9.81 -0.59
C GLU A 35 3.99 -10.22 0.68
N ILE A 36 4.92 -9.38 1.14
CA ILE A 36 5.68 -9.63 2.38
C ILE A 36 4.73 -9.80 3.57
N ILE A 37 3.71 -8.95 3.68
CA ILE A 37 2.73 -9.01 4.76
C ILE A 37 1.90 -10.30 4.67
N LYS A 38 1.42 -10.67 3.49
CA LYS A 38 0.64 -11.91 3.30
C LYS A 38 1.44 -13.16 3.66
N ASP A 39 2.73 -13.17 3.33
CA ASP A 39 3.63 -14.31 3.55
C ASP A 39 4.06 -14.43 5.02
N LYS A 40 4.44 -13.31 5.64
CA LYS A 40 5.10 -13.32 6.96
C LYS A 40 4.22 -13.00 8.14
N VAL A 41 3.07 -12.36 7.93
CA VAL A 41 2.19 -11.94 9.03
C VAL A 41 1.00 -12.88 9.11
N LYS A 42 0.76 -13.38 10.32
CA LYS A 42 -0.39 -14.22 10.66
C LYS A 42 -1.10 -13.63 11.87
N TYR A 43 -2.42 -13.76 11.93
CA TYR A 43 -3.15 -13.51 13.16
C TYR A 43 -2.92 -14.66 14.16
N TYR A 44 -3.46 -14.50 15.37
CA TYR A 44 -3.39 -15.50 16.43
C TYR A 44 -3.94 -16.88 16.02
N ASN A 45 -4.85 -16.94 15.05
CA ASN A 45 -5.46 -18.17 14.53
C ASN A 45 -4.70 -18.77 13.34
N GLY A 46 -3.56 -18.20 12.94
CA GLY A 46 -2.76 -18.68 11.80
C GLY A 46 -3.24 -18.24 10.42
N GLU A 47 -4.33 -17.47 10.30
CA GLU A 47 -4.78 -16.92 9.02
C GLU A 47 -3.91 -15.71 8.61
N SER A 48 -3.72 -15.54 7.29
CA SER A 48 -3.06 -14.34 6.75
C SER A 48 -4.03 -13.15 6.71
N PRO A 49 -3.56 -11.93 6.96
CA PRO A 49 -4.38 -10.72 6.84
C PRO A 49 -4.81 -10.47 5.41
N ASN A 50 -6.05 -9.99 5.25
CA ASN A 50 -6.46 -9.39 3.98
C ASN A 50 -5.77 -8.02 3.83
N VAL A 51 -4.96 -7.89 2.78
CA VAL A 51 -4.18 -6.68 2.49
C VAL A 51 -4.82 -5.90 1.35
N VAL A 52 -5.18 -4.65 1.61
CA VAL A 52 -5.77 -3.73 0.63
C VAL A 52 -4.73 -2.69 0.26
N VAL A 53 -4.39 -2.60 -1.02
CA VAL A 53 -3.42 -1.62 -1.55
C VAL A 53 -4.17 -0.49 -2.22
N ALA A 54 -3.79 0.75 -1.93
CA ALA A 54 -4.34 1.93 -2.59
C ALA A 54 -4.10 1.87 -4.11
N PRO A 55 -5.05 2.32 -4.94
CA PRO A 55 -4.96 2.22 -6.39
C PRO A 55 -3.88 3.15 -7.01
N LYS A 56 -3.47 4.19 -6.28
CA LYS A 56 -2.48 5.18 -6.71
C LYS A 56 -1.62 5.65 -5.53
N VAL A 57 -0.52 6.32 -5.86
CA VAL A 57 0.31 7.06 -4.89
C VAL A 57 -0.43 8.34 -4.51
N ILE A 58 -0.49 8.63 -3.21
CA ILE A 58 -1.15 9.84 -2.68
C ILE A 58 -0.12 10.96 -2.70
N SER A 59 -0.13 11.77 -3.76
CA SER A 59 0.73 12.96 -3.87
C SER A 59 0.14 14.18 -3.18
N SER A 60 -1.19 14.32 -3.12
CA SER A 60 -1.87 15.45 -2.49
C SER A 60 -3.08 15.00 -1.67
N ILE A 61 -3.61 15.86 -0.79
CA ILE A 61 -4.87 15.62 -0.06
C ILE A 61 -6.02 15.33 -1.04
N LYS A 62 -5.99 15.92 -2.25
CA LYS A 62 -6.96 15.63 -3.31
C LYS A 62 -6.93 14.16 -3.75
N ASP A 63 -5.79 13.49 -3.60
CA ASP A 63 -5.59 12.09 -3.93
C ASP A 63 -5.96 11.12 -2.80
N SER A 64 -6.26 11.64 -1.60
CA SER A 64 -6.57 10.86 -0.41
C SER A 64 -8.03 10.40 -0.32
N LYS A 65 -8.86 10.74 -1.31
CA LYS A 65 -10.28 10.33 -1.38
C LYS A 65 -10.47 9.04 -2.16
#